data_AF-A0A8X7BFS7-F1
#
_entry.id   AF-A0A8X7BFS7-F1
#
_cell.length_a   1.000
_cell.length_b   1.000
_cell.length_c   1.000
_cell.angle_alpha   90.00
_cell.angle_beta   90.00
_cell.angle_gamma   90.00
#
_symmetry.space_group_name_H-M   'P 1'
#
loop_
_entity.id
_entity.type
_entity.pdbx_description
1 polymer ?
#
loop_
_entity_poly.entity_id
_entity_poly.type
_entity_poly.pdbx_seq_one_letter_code
_entity_poly.pdbx_strand_id
1 'polypeptide(L)'
;MELVPKNDYAKREAYYLPHHAVLRDSSTTKLRVVFDASAKSTSGTFQIAVCADLEKMFRQIRISSEDTNWQRILWRDNPKETVKEYRLTTVTYGTSCAPYLSTRTLTQLAFDERERYPLASFATLHHFYVDDLLSGAATEKEAVELVWQLKEMMKKGGFNLRKWQSNREIVIKEVAENKDLKRVQNDEEIKILGIQWNPKSDFFSFSVSLLEERCIYSKRDVLSEIARVFDPLGLLSPCIVFMKILLQELWRLNLEWDEPIPEDLNKQWTTFRKELHLIEKMKIPSNLPQMYRIREYKCLTSKTRVAPLKTQSLPRLELCAALLLSNVLQVVLREFPLSIHRTIAWTDSTITLAWLKTEPYRWQPFVANRVSKIQTTIPSVERCHVSGIENPADLGTRGLLPSQLVAHDQWIHGLLWLNQPMNETSSYKIPETFSFPDNALKEKRSVVTCVAKIVPLPEFIDLISSFTKLVRVCAWILRFIKNSRSPVSRTFGYLKSSELHTAVVTIVRLIQQAEFPNEFKCLFQGNPLPKDNKLLPLNLFCDSEGSSSGRR
;
A
#
# COMPACT_ATOMS: atom_id res chain seq x y z
N MET A 1 18.81 14.48 42.30
CA MET A 1 19.12 14.87 40.91
C MET A 1 19.62 16.29 40.97
N GLU A 2 20.72 16.59 40.28
CA GLU A 2 21.20 17.96 40.08
C GLU A 2 20.77 18.45 38.70
N LEU A 3 20.72 19.77 38.53
CA LEU A 3 20.49 20.35 37.21
C LEU A 3 21.75 20.24 36.38
N VAL A 4 21.61 19.85 35.11
CA VAL A 4 22.73 19.83 34.17
C VAL A 4 23.32 21.25 34.08
N PRO A 5 24.64 21.43 34.30
CA PRO A 5 25.29 22.74 34.22
C PRO A 5 25.02 23.40 32.86
N LYS A 6 24.86 24.73 32.83
CA LYS A 6 24.50 25.44 31.59
C LYS A 6 25.50 25.21 30.44
N ASN A 7 26.77 25.04 30.77
CA ASN A 7 27.85 24.79 29.81
C ASN A 7 27.78 23.38 29.20
N ASP A 8 27.09 22.45 29.86
CA ASP A 8 27.04 21.04 29.47
C ASP A 8 25.89 20.74 28.50
N TYR A 9 24.89 21.64 28.37
CA TYR A 9 23.84 21.50 27.35
C TYR A 9 24.36 21.54 25.91
N ALA A 10 25.54 22.13 25.69
CA ALA A 10 26.15 22.24 24.37
C ALA A 10 27.06 21.05 24.00
N LYS A 11 27.31 20.11 24.93
CA LYS A 11 28.14 18.93 24.66
C LYS A 11 27.40 17.97 23.71
N ARG A 12 28.07 17.55 22.65
CA ARG A 12 27.50 16.63 21.63
C ARG A 12 27.32 15.20 22.13
N GLU A 13 28.00 14.80 23.20
CA GLU A 13 27.92 13.44 23.76
C GLU A 13 27.13 13.47 25.08
N ALA A 14 25.80 13.32 24.99
CA ALA A 14 24.94 13.18 26.16
C ALA A 14 23.89 12.09 25.91
N TYR A 15 23.73 11.19 26.88
CA TYR A 15 22.78 10.09 26.83
C TYR A 15 21.66 10.31 27.84
N TYR A 16 20.42 10.12 27.41
CA TYR A 16 19.24 10.23 28.28
C TYR A 16 18.61 8.86 28.45
N LEU A 17 18.38 8.45 29.69
CA LEU A 17 17.65 7.23 30.01
C LEU A 17 16.14 7.50 29.92
N PRO A 18 15.40 6.81 29.04
CA PRO A 18 13.94 6.82 29.08
C PRO A 18 13.47 6.40 30.46
N HIS A 19 12.39 7.00 30.93
CA HIS A 19 11.81 6.65 32.22
C HIS A 19 10.29 6.78 32.19
N HIS A 20 9.62 5.92 32.93
CA HIS A 20 8.16 5.99 33.12
C HIS A 20 7.83 5.76 34.59
N ALA A 21 6.67 6.24 35.00
CA ALA A 21 6.26 6.20 36.39
C ALA A 21 5.30 5.02 36.62
N VAL A 22 5.58 4.20 37.63
CA VAL A 22 4.78 3.03 38.02
C VAL A 22 4.18 3.29 39.41
N LEU A 23 2.86 3.15 39.49
CA LEU A 23 2.10 3.17 40.74
C LEU A 23 1.83 1.71 41.16
N ARG A 24 2.06 1.38 42.44
CA ARG A 24 1.68 0.08 43.03
C ARG A 24 0.60 0.30 44.08
N ASP A 25 -0.41 -0.56 44.08
CA ASP A 25 -1.53 -0.58 45.04
C ASP A 25 -1.14 -1.15 46.42
N SER A 26 -0.04 -0.66 46.99
CA SER A 26 0.36 -0.99 48.37
C SER A 26 0.30 0.27 49.22
N SER A 27 -0.14 0.12 50.48
CA SER A 27 -0.53 1.14 51.48
C SER A 27 0.51 2.20 51.87
N THR A 28 1.62 2.29 51.14
CA THR A 28 2.57 3.40 51.21
C THR A 28 2.84 3.89 49.78
N THR A 29 2.11 4.91 49.34
CA THR A 29 2.31 5.54 48.03
C THR A 29 3.68 6.19 47.93
N LYS A 30 4.52 5.69 47.03
CA LYS A 30 5.49 6.53 46.30
C LYS A 30 5.58 6.04 44.86
N LEU A 31 5.15 6.89 43.94
CA LEU A 31 5.43 6.81 42.51
C LEU A 31 6.88 6.34 42.29
N ARG A 32 7.07 5.18 41.65
CA ARG A 32 8.41 4.70 41.30
C ARG A 32 8.70 5.07 39.86
N VAL A 33 9.75 5.85 39.63
CA VAL A 33 10.26 6.11 38.30
C VAL A 33 11.14 4.93 37.90
N VAL A 34 10.72 4.16 36.90
CA VAL A 34 11.50 3.07 36.31
C VAL A 34 12.28 3.63 35.14
N PHE A 35 13.60 3.54 35.21
CA PHE A 35 14.51 3.91 34.13
C PHE A 35 14.74 2.70 33.24
N ASP A 36 14.53 2.87 31.94
CA ASP A 36 14.82 1.85 30.95
C ASP A 36 16.26 2.03 30.45
N ALA A 37 17.20 1.33 31.09
CA ALA A 37 18.59 1.22 30.64
C ALA A 37 18.81 0.02 29.71
N SER A 38 17.74 -0.67 29.31
CA SER A 38 17.80 -1.89 28.48
C SER A 38 17.80 -1.61 26.99
N ALA A 39 17.62 -0.34 26.60
CA ALA A 39 17.82 0.14 25.23
C ALA A 39 19.29 -0.06 24.82
N LYS A 40 19.62 -1.27 24.37
CA LYS A 40 20.75 -1.46 23.47
C LYS A 40 20.51 -0.52 22.30
N SER A 41 21.53 0.23 21.90
CA SER A 41 21.55 0.98 20.65
C SER A 41 21.54 -0.01 19.48
N THR A 42 20.42 -0.70 19.30
CA THR A 42 20.06 -1.41 18.08
C THR A 42 19.03 -0.57 17.33
N SER A 43 19.23 0.75 17.28
CA SER A 43 18.75 1.50 16.14
C SER A 43 19.36 0.80 14.94
N GLY A 44 18.55 0.22 14.05
CA GLY A 44 18.98 -0.35 12.76
C GLY A 44 19.58 0.70 11.81
N THR A 45 20.47 1.52 12.33
CA THR A 45 21.30 2.55 11.74
C THR A 45 22.69 2.30 12.32
N PHE A 46 23.50 1.58 11.56
CA PHE A 46 24.90 1.41 11.90
C PHE A 46 25.62 2.74 11.68
N GLN A 47 26.35 3.20 12.69
CA GLN A 47 27.23 4.37 12.52
C GLN A 47 28.36 4.04 11.52
N ILE A 48 28.76 2.77 11.49
CA ILE A 48 29.81 2.27 10.62
C ILE A 48 29.18 1.31 9.63
N ALA A 49 29.07 1.73 8.37
CA ALA A 49 28.55 0.91 7.30
C ALA A 49 29.62 -0.08 6.82
N VAL A 50 29.20 -1.29 6.48
CA VAL A 50 30.03 -2.35 5.91
C VAL A 50 29.28 -2.97 4.73
N CYS A 51 29.80 -2.79 3.53
CA CYS A 51 29.20 -3.30 2.30
C CYS A 51 30.16 -4.25 1.59
N ALA A 52 29.64 -5.29 0.94
CA ALA A 52 30.41 -6.23 0.14
C ALA A 52 29.53 -6.95 -0.91
N ASP A 53 30.16 -7.63 -1.85
CA ASP A 53 29.53 -8.37 -2.96
C ASP A 53 29.99 -9.83 -2.91
N LEU A 54 29.05 -10.76 -3.10
CA LEU A 54 29.35 -12.18 -3.29
C LEU A 54 29.78 -12.47 -4.72
N GLU A 55 30.99 -13.00 -4.86
CA GLU A 55 31.56 -13.29 -6.15
C GLU A 55 30.77 -14.34 -6.93
N LYS A 56 30.06 -13.92 -7.98
CA LYS A 56 29.35 -14.84 -8.89
C LYS A 56 28.48 -15.83 -8.09
N MET A 57 27.76 -15.34 -7.09
CA MET A 57 27.01 -16.10 -6.09
C MET A 57 26.38 -17.42 -6.61
N PHE A 58 25.59 -17.35 -7.69
CA PHE A 58 24.94 -18.53 -8.27
C PHE A 58 25.91 -19.63 -8.73
N ARG A 59 27.05 -19.24 -9.30
CA ARG A 59 28.06 -20.17 -9.82
C ARG A 59 28.85 -20.87 -8.72
N GLN A 60 28.73 -20.44 -7.47
CA GLN A 60 29.38 -21.08 -6.32
C GLN A 60 28.54 -22.23 -5.74
N ILE A 61 27.29 -22.41 -6.21
CA ILE A 61 26.36 -23.40 -5.68
C ILE A 61 26.16 -24.51 -6.70
N ARG A 62 26.51 -25.75 -6.34
CA ARG A 62 26.26 -26.93 -7.18
C ARG A 62 24.79 -27.32 -7.13
N ILE A 63 24.26 -27.75 -8.26
CA ILE A 63 22.95 -28.40 -8.33
C ILE A 63 23.11 -29.92 -8.24
N SER A 64 22.03 -30.63 -7.91
CA SER A 64 22.01 -32.09 -7.91
C SER A 64 22.45 -32.64 -9.27
N SER A 65 23.24 -33.72 -9.28
CA SER A 65 23.67 -34.39 -10.51
C SER A 65 22.48 -34.83 -11.37
N GLU A 66 21.39 -35.25 -10.73
CA GLU A 66 20.11 -35.62 -11.36
C GLU A 66 19.48 -34.44 -12.12
N ASP A 67 19.68 -33.22 -11.63
CA ASP A 67 19.09 -32.01 -12.20
C ASP A 67 19.95 -31.38 -13.30
N THR A 68 21.24 -31.72 -13.40
CA THR A 68 22.16 -31.12 -14.38
C THR A 68 21.75 -31.34 -15.84
N ASN A 69 21.02 -32.43 -16.12
CA ASN A 69 20.51 -32.71 -17.46
C ASN A 69 19.45 -31.70 -17.93
N TRP A 70 18.75 -31.03 -17.02
CA TRP A 70 17.77 -30.00 -17.34
C TRP A 70 18.41 -28.64 -17.65
N GLN A 71 19.72 -28.51 -17.45
CA GLN A 71 20.48 -27.28 -17.71
C GLN A 71 21.50 -27.46 -18.85
N ARG A 72 21.04 -28.04 -19.97
CA ARG A 72 21.86 -28.21 -21.18
C ARG A 72 21.87 -26.95 -22.04
N ILE A 73 23.02 -26.65 -22.61
CA ILE A 73 23.20 -25.59 -23.60
C ILE A 73 23.95 -26.12 -24.82
N LEU A 74 23.71 -25.49 -25.96
CA LEU A 74 24.44 -25.71 -27.20
C LEU A 74 25.43 -24.56 -27.40
N TRP A 75 26.68 -24.88 -27.70
CA TRP A 75 27.72 -23.86 -27.94
C TRP A 75 28.71 -24.29 -29.02
N ARG A 76 29.20 -23.30 -29.76
CA ARG A 76 30.35 -23.40 -30.66
C ARG A 76 31.02 -22.03 -30.73
N ASP A 77 32.35 -21.99 -30.76
CA ASP A 77 33.10 -20.75 -30.76
C ASP A 77 33.15 -20.10 -32.16
N ASN A 78 32.97 -20.91 -33.20
CA ASN A 78 32.97 -20.47 -34.60
C ASN A 78 31.80 -21.12 -35.39
N PRO A 79 31.12 -20.39 -36.29
CA PRO A 79 30.10 -20.96 -37.17
C PRO A 79 30.53 -22.19 -38.00
N LYS A 80 31.84 -22.34 -38.26
CA LYS A 80 32.42 -23.47 -38.98
C LYS A 80 32.62 -24.73 -38.13
N GLU A 81 32.59 -24.58 -36.80
CA GLU A 81 32.72 -25.71 -35.87
C GLU A 81 31.37 -26.41 -35.66
N THR A 82 31.46 -27.71 -35.36
CA THR A 82 30.31 -28.51 -34.94
C THR A 82 29.78 -28.01 -33.60
N VAL A 83 28.47 -27.86 -33.50
CA VAL A 83 27.78 -27.50 -32.24
C VAL A 83 28.04 -28.57 -31.20
N LYS A 84 28.48 -28.17 -30.00
CA LYS A 84 28.72 -29.05 -28.84
C LYS A 84 27.60 -28.88 -27.80
N GLU A 85 27.29 -29.96 -27.10
CA GLU A 85 26.39 -29.96 -25.95
C GLU A 85 27.18 -29.82 -24.64
N TYR A 86 26.76 -28.88 -23.79
CA TYR A 86 27.31 -28.69 -22.45
C TYR A 86 26.19 -28.79 -21.40
N ARG A 87 26.57 -29.18 -20.18
CA ARG A 87 25.68 -29.20 -19.01
C ARG A 87 26.20 -28.22 -17.97
N LEU A 88 25.33 -27.34 -17.49
CA LEU A 88 25.64 -26.46 -16.37
C LEU A 88 25.49 -27.26 -15.07
N THR A 89 26.50 -27.17 -14.20
CA THR A 89 26.60 -27.95 -12.95
C THR A 89 26.33 -27.14 -11.69
N THR A 90 26.05 -25.85 -11.87
CA THR A 90 25.82 -24.89 -10.79
C THR A 90 24.51 -24.15 -11.03
N VAL A 91 23.99 -23.49 -10.00
CA VAL A 91 22.78 -22.69 -10.11
C VAL A 91 22.97 -21.67 -11.22
N THR A 92 22.05 -21.66 -12.18
CA THR A 92 22.12 -20.80 -13.35
C THR A 92 21.14 -19.64 -13.20
N TYR A 93 21.66 -18.41 -13.30
CA TYR A 93 20.86 -17.19 -13.27
C TYR A 93 19.82 -17.17 -14.40
N GLY A 94 18.73 -16.44 -14.19
CA GLY A 94 17.61 -16.39 -15.14
C GLY A 94 16.61 -17.55 -15.03
N THR A 95 16.93 -18.59 -14.25
CA THR A 95 15.94 -19.60 -13.86
C THR A 95 15.08 -19.10 -12.69
N SER A 96 13.80 -19.47 -12.66
CA SER A 96 12.87 -19.00 -11.62
C SER A 96 13.23 -19.48 -10.21
N CYS A 97 13.90 -20.64 -10.08
CA CYS A 97 14.31 -21.20 -8.80
C CYS A 97 15.67 -20.67 -8.29
N ALA A 98 16.51 -20.07 -9.15
CA ALA A 98 17.85 -19.64 -8.77
C ALA A 98 17.90 -18.71 -7.55
N PRO A 99 17.06 -17.66 -7.43
CA PRO A 99 17.06 -16.79 -6.25
C PRO A 99 16.72 -17.52 -4.96
N TYR A 100 15.80 -18.49 -5.02
CA TYR A 100 15.44 -19.28 -3.83
C TYR A 100 16.61 -20.18 -3.41
N LEU A 101 17.19 -20.92 -4.37
CA LEU A 101 18.31 -21.84 -4.09
C LEU A 101 19.52 -21.10 -3.52
N SER A 102 19.85 -19.93 -4.06
CA SER A 102 20.98 -19.14 -3.59
C SER A 102 20.78 -18.57 -2.20
N THR A 103 19.64 -17.92 -1.96
CA THR A 103 19.29 -17.39 -0.63
C THR A 103 19.17 -18.49 0.41
N ARG A 104 18.54 -19.63 0.07
CA ARG A 104 18.37 -20.77 1.00
C ARG A 104 19.71 -21.39 1.40
N THR A 105 20.68 -21.42 0.50
CA THR A 105 22.04 -21.92 0.77
C THR A 105 22.77 -21.01 1.76
N LEU A 106 22.73 -19.69 1.55
CA LEU A 106 23.29 -18.73 2.52
C LEU A 106 22.59 -18.79 3.88
N THR A 107 21.26 -18.89 3.87
CA THR A 107 20.46 -19.05 5.08
C THR A 107 20.86 -20.33 5.84
N GLN A 108 21.10 -21.44 5.12
CA GLN A 108 21.54 -22.68 5.76
C GLN A 108 22.92 -22.52 6.39
N LEU A 109 23.89 -21.95 5.65
CA LEU A 109 25.23 -21.67 6.16
C LEU A 109 25.19 -20.82 7.44
N ALA A 110 24.34 -19.78 7.45
CA ALA A 110 24.16 -18.93 8.61
C ALA A 110 23.61 -19.70 9.81
N PHE A 111 22.68 -20.63 9.61
CA PHE A 111 22.15 -21.48 10.70
C PHE A 111 23.20 -22.47 11.21
N ASP A 112 23.93 -23.12 10.31
CA ASP A 112 24.92 -24.15 10.65
C ASP A 112 26.10 -23.56 11.45
N GLU A 113 26.52 -22.34 11.12
CA GLU A 113 27.69 -21.70 11.74
C GLU A 113 27.34 -20.65 12.82
N ARG A 114 26.05 -20.49 13.16
CA ARG A 114 25.56 -19.44 14.10
C ARG A 114 26.23 -19.40 15.46
N GLU A 115 26.64 -20.54 15.97
CA GLU A 115 27.28 -20.63 17.30
C GLU A 115 28.73 -20.14 17.26
N ARG A 116 29.39 -20.31 16.11
CA ARG A 116 30.79 -19.91 15.90
C ARG A 116 30.91 -18.47 15.41
N TYR A 117 29.98 -18.04 14.55
CA TYR A 117 30.01 -16.73 13.90
C TYR A 117 28.67 -15.98 14.07
N PRO A 118 28.26 -15.64 15.30
CA PRO A 118 26.92 -15.10 15.57
C PRO A 118 26.62 -13.77 14.86
N LEU A 119 27.61 -12.88 14.70
CA LEU A 119 27.42 -11.58 14.02
C LEU A 119 27.25 -11.80 12.51
N ALA A 120 28.09 -12.65 11.92
CA ALA A 120 28.00 -12.98 10.50
C ALA A 120 26.71 -13.72 10.17
N SER A 121 26.26 -14.64 11.02
CA SER A 121 24.98 -15.33 10.83
C SER A 121 23.81 -14.37 10.90
N PHE A 122 23.79 -13.47 11.88
CA PHE A 122 22.76 -12.44 11.96
C PHE A 122 22.74 -11.56 10.70
N ALA A 123 23.90 -11.05 10.27
CA ALA A 123 24.01 -10.25 9.05
C ALA A 123 23.62 -11.05 7.79
N THR A 124 23.94 -12.34 7.74
CA THR A 124 23.60 -13.20 6.59
C THR A 124 22.10 -13.42 6.45
N LEU A 125 21.39 -13.50 7.58
CA LEU A 125 19.94 -13.70 7.60
C LEU A 125 19.15 -12.42 7.32
N HIS A 126 19.71 -11.25 7.63
CA HIS A 126 18.94 -10.00 7.67
C HIS A 126 19.46 -8.88 6.76
N HIS A 127 20.73 -8.91 6.36
CA HIS A 127 21.40 -7.78 5.70
C HIS A 127 21.86 -8.07 4.26
N PHE A 128 21.65 -9.28 3.76
CA PHE A 128 21.88 -9.58 2.34
C PHE A 128 20.65 -9.24 1.50
N TYR A 129 20.90 -8.56 0.39
CA TYR A 129 20.00 -8.47 -0.74
C TYR A 129 20.61 -9.24 -1.91
N VAL A 130 20.21 -10.51 -2.06
CA VAL A 130 20.80 -11.44 -3.04
C VAL A 130 22.31 -11.58 -2.82
N ASP A 131 23.14 -11.02 -3.70
CA ASP A 131 24.61 -11.06 -3.67
C ASP A 131 25.23 -9.84 -2.98
N ASP A 132 24.45 -8.78 -2.73
CA ASP A 132 24.91 -7.58 -2.05
C ASP A 132 24.71 -7.70 -0.52
N LEU A 133 25.76 -7.46 0.24
CA LEU A 133 25.72 -7.31 1.70
C LEU A 133 25.69 -5.83 2.07
N LEU A 134 24.72 -5.43 2.90
CA LEU A 134 24.62 -4.08 3.47
C LEU A 134 24.42 -4.15 4.98
N SER A 135 25.52 -4.20 5.72
CA SER A 135 25.53 -4.36 7.17
C SER A 135 26.29 -3.20 7.83
N GLY A 136 26.56 -3.32 9.11
CA GLY A 136 27.42 -2.40 9.83
C GLY A 136 27.49 -2.71 11.32
N ALA A 137 28.05 -1.77 12.08
CA ALA A 137 28.13 -1.84 13.52
C ALA A 137 28.06 -0.45 14.19
N ALA A 138 27.92 -0.43 15.52
CA ALA A 138 27.97 0.79 16.30
C ALA A 138 29.40 1.24 16.62
N THR A 139 30.36 0.31 16.67
CA THR A 139 31.75 0.58 17.02
C THR A 139 32.72 -0.03 16.02
N GLU A 140 33.91 0.57 15.87
CA GLU A 140 34.93 0.09 14.92
C GLU A 140 35.36 -1.34 15.24
N LYS A 141 35.48 -1.68 16.53
CA LYS A 141 35.82 -3.02 16.99
C LYS A 141 34.77 -4.06 16.56
N GLU A 142 33.50 -3.74 16.72
CA GLU A 142 32.40 -4.62 16.32
C GLU A 142 32.30 -4.74 14.79
N ALA A 143 32.55 -3.65 14.04
CA ALA A 143 32.59 -3.69 12.57
C ALA A 143 33.71 -4.59 12.06
N VAL A 144 34.91 -4.49 12.66
CA VAL A 144 36.07 -5.34 12.35
C VAL A 144 35.77 -6.81 12.65
N GLU A 145 35.20 -7.11 13.83
CA GLU A 145 34.80 -8.46 14.20
C GLU A 145 33.75 -9.03 13.23
N LEU A 146 32.73 -8.24 12.87
CA LEU A 146 31.70 -8.63 11.90
C LEU A 146 32.32 -9.02 10.56
N VAL A 147 33.23 -8.19 10.02
CA VAL A 147 33.93 -8.45 8.76
C VAL A 147 34.73 -9.75 8.84
N TRP A 148 35.48 -9.95 9.92
CA TRP A 148 36.25 -11.18 10.13
C TRP A 148 35.35 -12.42 10.16
N GLN A 149 34.28 -12.40 10.97
CA GLN A 149 33.32 -13.49 11.05
C GLN A 149 32.67 -13.78 9.69
N LEU A 150 32.30 -12.74 8.92
CA LEU A 150 31.71 -12.90 7.59
C LEU A 150 32.68 -13.57 6.61
N LYS A 151 33.95 -13.15 6.59
CA LYS A 151 34.97 -13.76 5.70
C LYS A 151 35.16 -15.24 6.02
N GLU A 152 35.33 -15.57 7.29
CA GLU A 152 35.56 -16.97 7.70
C GLU A 152 34.34 -17.85 7.49
N MET A 153 33.14 -17.36 7.85
CA MET A 153 31.91 -18.10 7.64
C MET A 153 31.61 -18.33 6.16
N MET A 154 31.72 -17.29 5.32
CA MET A 154 31.46 -17.41 3.88
C MET A 154 32.45 -18.37 3.21
N LYS A 155 33.73 -18.32 3.61
CA LYS A 155 34.75 -19.24 3.12
C LYS A 155 34.43 -20.70 3.41
N LYS A 156 33.83 -21.02 4.57
CA LYS A 156 33.36 -22.39 4.87
C LYS A 156 32.24 -22.84 3.94
N GLY A 157 31.38 -21.93 3.52
CA GLY A 157 30.35 -22.20 2.50
C GLY A 157 30.86 -22.22 1.06
N GLY A 158 32.17 -22.01 0.83
CA GLY A 158 32.75 -21.89 -0.50
C GLY A 158 32.45 -20.55 -1.19
N PHE A 159 31.96 -19.56 -0.43
CA PHE A 159 31.66 -18.22 -0.91
C PHE A 159 32.84 -17.27 -0.70
N ASN A 160 33.01 -16.33 -1.63
CA ASN A 160 34.03 -15.28 -1.55
C ASN A 160 33.37 -13.90 -1.56
N LEU A 161 33.58 -13.13 -0.48
CA LEU A 161 33.15 -11.74 -0.38
C LEU A 161 34.25 -10.80 -0.88
N ARG A 162 33.88 -9.91 -1.79
CA ARG A 162 34.79 -8.94 -2.43
C ARG A 162 34.17 -7.53 -2.42
N LYS A 163 34.93 -6.58 -2.97
CA LYS A 163 34.53 -5.16 -3.09
C LYS A 163 34.10 -4.54 -1.76
N TRP A 164 34.77 -4.91 -0.67
CA TRP A 164 34.50 -4.41 0.66
C TRP A 164 34.59 -2.89 0.72
N GLN A 165 33.61 -2.27 1.35
CA GLN A 165 33.50 -0.82 1.51
C GLN A 165 33.02 -0.47 2.91
N SER A 166 33.51 0.65 3.43
CA SER A 166 33.07 1.19 4.71
C SER A 166 33.28 2.70 4.76
N ASN A 167 32.50 3.39 5.57
CA ASN A 167 32.74 4.80 5.91
C ASN A 167 33.86 4.99 6.95
N ARG A 168 34.51 3.91 7.40
CA ARG A 168 35.67 3.95 8.31
C ARG A 168 36.89 3.26 7.71
N GLU A 169 38.00 4.00 7.63
CA GLU A 169 39.25 3.48 7.07
C GLU A 169 39.80 2.25 7.81
N ILE A 170 39.64 2.18 9.14
CA ILE A 170 40.16 1.06 9.94
C ILE A 170 39.57 -0.28 9.50
N VAL A 171 38.28 -0.28 9.13
CA VAL A 171 37.57 -1.47 8.65
C VAL A 171 38.12 -1.91 7.29
N ILE A 172 38.44 -0.95 6.41
CA ILE A 172 39.02 -1.24 5.09
C ILE A 172 40.45 -1.77 5.20
N LYS A 173 41.26 -1.20 6.12
CA LYS A 173 42.66 -1.61 6.33
C LYS A 173 42.75 -3.07 6.76
N GLU A 174 41.91 -3.47 7.71
CA GLU A 174 41.83 -4.87 8.17
C GLU A 174 41.47 -5.85 7.02
N VAL A 175 40.59 -5.43 6.10
CA VAL A 175 40.25 -6.25 4.93
C VAL A 175 41.44 -6.39 3.98
N ALA A 176 42.19 -5.31 3.76
CA ALA A 176 43.27 -5.21 2.77
C ALA A 176 44.56 -5.93 3.18
N GLU A 177 44.81 -6.17 4.47
CA GLU A 177 45.99 -6.92 4.94
C GLU A 177 45.97 -8.40 4.54
N ASN A 178 44.80 -8.92 4.12
CA ASN A 178 44.71 -10.20 3.42
C ASN A 178 44.93 -9.97 1.91
N LYS A 179 46.11 -10.38 1.41
CA LYS A 179 46.77 -10.14 0.10
C LYS A 179 45.96 -10.24 -1.21
N ASP A 180 44.67 -10.47 -1.20
CA ASP A 180 43.81 -10.41 -2.38
C ASP A 180 42.86 -9.24 -2.24
N LEU A 181 43.21 -8.06 -2.78
CA LEU A 181 42.26 -7.05 -3.23
C LEU A 181 42.99 -5.90 -3.92
N LYS A 182 42.53 -5.55 -5.13
CA LYS A 182 42.83 -4.26 -5.75
C LYS A 182 42.49 -3.18 -4.73
N ARG A 183 43.45 -2.29 -4.44
CA ARG A 183 43.23 -1.05 -3.68
C ARG A 183 41.88 -0.45 -4.13
N VAL A 184 40.93 -0.39 -3.21
CA VAL A 184 39.76 0.48 -3.35
C VAL A 184 40.35 1.89 -3.46
N GLN A 185 40.32 2.47 -4.66
CA GLN A 185 40.75 3.86 -4.83
C GLN A 185 39.78 4.71 -4.00
N ASN A 186 40.35 5.37 -3.00
CA ASN A 186 39.63 6.01 -1.89
C ASN A 186 38.79 7.23 -2.28
N ASP A 187 38.53 7.52 -3.56
CA ASP A 187 37.80 8.73 -3.99
C ASP A 187 36.67 8.49 -5.01
N GLU A 188 36.41 7.24 -5.41
CA GLU A 188 35.33 6.96 -6.36
C GLU A 188 33.99 6.78 -5.65
N GLU A 189 32.95 7.49 -6.12
CA GLU A 189 31.57 7.24 -5.71
C GLU A 189 31.16 5.82 -6.10
N ILE A 190 30.58 5.07 -5.16
CA ILE A 190 30.31 3.64 -5.36
C ILE A 190 28.81 3.39 -5.42
N LYS A 191 28.37 2.53 -6.34
CA LYS A 191 26.96 2.19 -6.46
C LYS A 191 26.58 1.12 -5.43
N ILE A 192 25.65 1.46 -4.54
CA ILE A 192 24.99 0.55 -3.60
C ILE A 192 23.52 0.44 -4.01
N LEU A 193 23.06 -0.78 -4.34
CA LEU A 193 21.69 -1.03 -4.84
C LEU A 193 21.26 -0.08 -5.96
N GLY A 194 22.21 0.42 -6.75
CA GLY A 194 21.99 1.36 -7.85
C GLY A 194 22.03 2.86 -7.50
N ILE A 195 22.10 3.26 -6.22
CA ILE A 195 22.34 4.65 -5.79
C ILE A 195 23.83 4.86 -5.55
N GLN A 196 24.38 6.04 -5.84
CA GLN A 196 25.78 6.35 -5.52
C GLN A 196 25.91 6.69 -4.03
N TRP A 197 26.91 6.12 -3.37
CA TRP A 197 27.29 6.42 -2.01
C TRP A 197 28.76 6.84 -1.97
N ASN A 198 29.04 7.90 -1.24
CA ASN A 198 30.39 8.33 -0.94
C ASN A 198 30.74 7.93 0.51
N PRO A 199 31.56 6.89 0.72
CA PRO A 199 31.85 6.39 2.06
C PRO A 199 32.55 7.42 2.96
N LYS A 200 33.38 8.31 2.39
CA LYS A 200 34.13 9.31 3.16
C LYS A 200 33.23 10.41 3.73
N SER A 201 32.33 10.92 2.89
CA SER A 201 31.42 12.00 3.29
C SER A 201 30.12 11.50 3.90
N ASP A 202 29.79 10.21 3.72
CA ASP A 202 28.56 9.56 4.22
C ASP A 202 27.29 10.22 3.63
N PHE A 203 27.31 10.44 2.32
CA PHE A 203 26.16 10.93 1.55
C PHE A 203 25.86 9.99 0.38
N PHE A 204 24.57 9.84 0.12
CA PHE A 204 24.05 9.37 -1.16
C PHE A 204 24.00 10.52 -2.17
N SER A 205 24.36 10.20 -3.41
CA SER A 205 24.24 11.04 -4.60
C SER A 205 23.55 10.26 -5.73
N PHE A 206 23.21 10.96 -6.80
CA PHE A 206 22.55 10.39 -7.97
C PHE A 206 23.46 10.51 -9.18
N SER A 207 23.48 9.48 -10.03
CA SER A 207 24.20 9.52 -11.31
C SER A 207 23.24 9.73 -12.45
N VAL A 208 23.58 10.61 -13.39
CA VAL A 208 22.84 10.80 -14.63
C VAL A 208 23.63 10.23 -15.79
N SER A 209 23.02 9.30 -16.52
CA SER A 209 23.54 8.80 -17.79
C SER A 209 22.58 9.20 -18.91
N LEU A 210 23.01 10.16 -19.72
CA LEU A 210 22.26 10.67 -20.87
C LEU A 210 22.72 9.99 -22.17
N LEU A 211 21.85 9.97 -23.18
CA LEU A 211 22.23 9.58 -24.54
C LEU A 211 23.16 10.64 -25.17
N GLU A 212 23.60 10.42 -26.39
CA GLU A 212 24.24 11.49 -27.17
C GLU A 212 23.23 12.61 -27.44
N GLU A 213 23.71 13.86 -27.40
CA GLU A 213 22.84 15.02 -27.65
C GLU A 213 22.36 15.01 -29.10
N ARG A 214 21.05 15.23 -29.28
CA ARG A 214 20.39 15.31 -30.59
C ARG A 214 19.63 16.61 -30.71
N CYS A 215 19.47 17.09 -31.94
CA CYS A 215 18.61 18.25 -32.24
C CYS A 215 17.13 17.91 -32.08
N ILE A 216 16.73 16.67 -32.40
CA ILE A 216 15.35 16.19 -32.36
C ILE A 216 15.33 14.81 -31.70
N TYR A 217 14.48 14.66 -30.69
CA TYR A 217 14.29 13.40 -29.98
C TYR A 217 13.02 12.70 -30.46
N SER A 218 13.03 11.37 -30.38
CA SER A 218 11.84 10.54 -30.55
C SER A 218 11.20 10.20 -29.20
N LYS A 219 9.96 9.69 -29.23
CA LYS A 219 9.30 9.13 -28.04
C LYS A 219 10.14 8.02 -27.38
N ARG A 220 10.80 7.18 -28.20
CA ARG A 220 11.72 6.12 -27.72
C ARG A 220 12.91 6.72 -26.97
N ASP A 221 13.53 7.77 -27.50
CA ASP A 221 14.68 8.40 -26.86
C ASP A 221 14.31 8.97 -25.48
N VAL A 222 13.19 9.70 -25.41
CA VAL A 222 12.67 10.27 -24.16
C VAL A 222 12.41 9.17 -23.14
N LEU A 223 11.66 8.13 -23.49
CA LEU A 223 11.38 7.01 -22.58
C LEU A 223 12.67 6.32 -22.09
N SER A 224 13.62 6.13 -22.99
CA SER A 224 14.90 5.48 -22.71
C SER A 224 15.72 6.28 -21.70
N GLU A 225 15.78 7.60 -21.82
CA GLU A 225 16.46 8.47 -20.83
C GLU A 225 15.73 8.50 -19.49
N ILE A 226 14.40 8.58 -19.48
CA ILE A 226 13.60 8.52 -18.24
C ILE A 226 13.89 7.22 -17.47
N ALA A 227 13.97 6.09 -18.17
CA ALA A 227 14.24 4.80 -17.56
C ALA A 227 15.67 4.66 -16.98
N ARG A 228 16.62 5.50 -17.41
CA ARG A 228 18.00 5.53 -16.87
C ARG A 228 18.09 6.30 -15.54
N VAL A 229 17.10 7.13 -15.22
CA VAL A 229 17.06 7.85 -13.95
C VAL A 229 16.61 6.89 -12.85
N PHE A 230 17.59 6.37 -12.11
CA PHE A 230 17.34 5.40 -11.04
C PHE A 230 17.05 6.11 -9.71
N ASP A 231 15.80 6.02 -9.25
CA ASP A 231 15.32 6.63 -8.00
C ASP A 231 14.42 5.65 -7.22
N PRO A 232 15.02 4.68 -6.49
CA PRO A 232 14.26 3.65 -5.81
C PRO A 232 13.46 4.19 -4.62
N LEU A 233 13.92 5.28 -3.99
CA LEU A 233 13.28 5.91 -2.83
C LEU A 233 12.29 7.00 -3.22
N GLY A 234 12.26 7.44 -4.47
CA GLY A 234 11.38 8.50 -4.94
C GLY A 234 11.85 9.90 -4.56
N LEU A 235 13.12 10.11 -4.24
CA LEU A 235 13.66 11.39 -3.77
C LEU A 235 13.82 12.40 -4.92
N LEU A 236 13.86 11.94 -6.16
CA LEU A 236 13.83 12.74 -7.39
C LEU A 236 12.43 12.86 -7.98
N SER A 237 11.39 12.45 -7.25
CA SER A 237 10.01 12.40 -7.75
C SER A 237 9.51 13.70 -8.39
N PRO A 238 9.81 14.92 -7.88
CA PRO A 238 9.40 16.15 -8.55
C PRO A 238 9.93 16.26 -9.99
N CYS A 239 11.18 15.89 -10.25
CA CYS A 239 11.74 15.87 -11.60
C CYS A 239 11.19 14.71 -12.44
N ILE A 240 11.03 13.53 -11.85
CA ILE A 240 10.48 12.36 -12.54
C ILE A 240 9.01 12.59 -12.94
N VAL A 241 8.23 13.34 -12.15
CA VAL A 241 6.85 13.69 -12.49
C VAL A 241 6.80 14.59 -13.70
N PHE A 242 7.69 15.59 -13.80
CA PHE A 242 7.82 16.40 -15.03
C PHE A 242 8.04 15.49 -16.25
N MET A 243 9.03 14.59 -16.17
CA MET A 243 9.32 13.64 -17.23
C MET A 243 8.12 12.77 -17.61
N LYS A 244 7.37 12.27 -16.60
CA LYS A 244 6.19 11.42 -16.81
C LYS A 244 4.99 12.19 -17.39
N ILE A 245 4.84 13.48 -17.06
CA ILE A 245 3.82 14.34 -17.65
C ILE A 245 4.12 14.53 -19.14
N LEU A 246 5.35 14.92 -19.49
CA LEU A 246 5.79 15.07 -20.88
C LEU A 246 5.61 13.75 -21.65
N LEU A 247 6.02 12.63 -21.07
CA LEU A 247 5.81 11.31 -21.68
C LEU A 247 4.31 11.02 -21.89
N GLN A 248 3.44 11.34 -20.93
CA GLN A 248 1.99 11.18 -21.07
C GLN A 248 1.43 12.04 -22.22
N GLU A 249 1.94 13.25 -22.42
CA GLU A 249 1.57 14.10 -23.56
C GLU A 249 1.98 13.48 -24.90
N LEU A 250 3.21 12.95 -25.01
CA LEU A 250 3.66 12.23 -26.20
C LEU A 250 2.78 11.02 -26.54
N TRP A 251 2.28 10.31 -25.52
CA TRP A 251 1.33 9.21 -25.73
C TRP A 251 -0.04 9.69 -26.26
N ARG A 252 -0.50 10.89 -25.86
CA ARG A 252 -1.77 11.46 -26.34
C ARG A 252 -1.71 11.89 -27.80
N LEU A 253 -0.52 12.25 -28.28
CA LEU A 253 -0.28 12.60 -29.68
C LEU A 253 -0.29 11.38 -30.62
N ASN A 254 -0.32 10.16 -30.07
CA ASN A 254 -0.34 8.90 -30.83
C ASN A 254 0.80 8.78 -31.87
N LEU A 255 1.98 9.32 -31.53
CA LEU A 255 3.20 9.23 -32.34
C LEU A 255 3.70 7.78 -32.41
N GLU A 256 4.38 7.40 -33.48
CA GLU A 256 5.16 6.17 -33.54
C GLU A 256 6.41 6.24 -32.64
N TRP A 257 7.08 5.11 -32.42
CA TRP A 257 8.20 5.05 -31.46
C TRP A 257 9.39 5.94 -31.83
N ASP A 258 9.76 5.93 -33.10
CA ASP A 258 10.96 6.58 -33.65
C ASP A 258 10.62 7.87 -34.42
N GLU A 259 9.35 8.29 -34.37
CA GLU A 259 8.86 9.54 -34.95
C GLU A 259 9.37 10.76 -34.14
N PRO A 260 9.77 11.85 -34.81
CA PRO A 260 10.20 13.07 -34.12
C PRO A 260 9.07 13.69 -33.30
N ILE A 261 9.37 14.10 -32.07
CA ILE A 261 8.40 14.79 -31.22
C ILE A 261 8.18 16.26 -31.67
N PRO A 262 7.01 16.87 -31.41
CA PRO A 262 6.73 18.26 -31.76
C PRO A 262 7.79 19.24 -31.22
N GLU A 263 8.04 20.32 -31.96
CA GLU A 263 9.11 21.29 -31.68
C GLU A 263 9.03 21.88 -30.26
N ASP A 264 7.83 22.22 -29.82
CA ASP A 264 7.49 22.75 -28.51
C ASP A 264 7.81 21.75 -27.38
N LEU A 265 7.48 20.46 -27.54
CA LEU A 265 7.84 19.41 -26.59
C LEU A 265 9.33 19.07 -26.64
N ASN A 266 9.93 19.10 -27.82
CA ASN A 266 11.36 18.89 -28.03
C ASN A 266 12.19 19.98 -27.33
N LYS A 267 11.74 21.23 -27.39
CA LYS A 267 12.36 22.36 -26.69
C LYS A 267 12.23 22.20 -25.17
N GLN A 268 11.06 21.82 -24.67
CA GLN A 268 10.86 21.55 -23.24
C GLN A 268 11.76 20.41 -22.75
N TRP A 269 11.80 19.30 -23.49
CA TRP A 269 12.67 18.16 -23.18
C TRP A 269 14.14 18.54 -23.19
N THR A 270 14.60 19.27 -24.22
CA THR A 270 16.00 19.68 -24.36
C THR A 270 16.43 20.60 -23.21
N THR A 271 15.58 21.56 -22.81
CA THR A 271 15.86 22.42 -21.65
C THR A 271 15.98 21.59 -20.37
N PHE A 272 15.01 20.72 -20.10
CA PHE A 272 15.03 19.86 -18.92
C PHE A 272 16.26 18.94 -18.89
N ARG A 273 16.60 18.33 -20.02
CA ARG A 273 17.74 17.43 -20.20
C ARG A 273 19.08 18.12 -19.92
N LYS A 274 19.25 19.36 -20.40
CA LYS A 274 20.45 20.17 -20.14
C LYS A 274 20.68 20.42 -18.65
N GLU A 275 19.61 20.52 -17.87
CA GLU A 275 19.68 20.72 -16.43
C GLU A 275 19.78 19.41 -15.64
N LEU A 276 19.58 18.24 -16.25
CA LEU A 276 19.43 16.98 -15.51
C LEU A 276 20.66 16.64 -14.66
N HIS A 277 21.86 16.96 -15.13
CA HIS A 277 23.11 16.80 -14.38
C HIS A 277 23.13 17.57 -13.04
N LEU A 278 22.26 18.57 -12.83
CA LEU A 278 22.20 19.31 -11.58
C LEU A 278 21.71 18.43 -10.42
N ILE A 279 20.95 17.36 -10.67
CA ILE A 279 20.48 16.47 -9.60
C ILE A 279 21.63 15.74 -8.91
N GLU A 280 22.78 15.59 -9.58
CA GLU A 280 24.00 14.99 -8.99
C GLU A 280 24.56 15.83 -7.83
N LYS A 281 24.18 17.12 -7.77
CA LYS A 281 24.54 18.02 -6.67
C LYS A 281 23.72 17.77 -5.41
N MET A 282 22.60 17.05 -5.49
CA MET A 282 21.81 16.69 -4.33
C MET A 282 22.57 15.68 -3.48
N LYS A 283 22.79 16.01 -2.21
CA LYS A 283 23.45 15.15 -1.23
C LYS A 283 22.46 14.76 -0.15
N ILE A 284 22.24 13.47 0.03
CA ILE A 284 21.30 12.94 1.01
C ILE A 284 22.09 12.17 2.06
N PRO A 285 22.06 12.56 3.35
CA PRO A 285 22.79 11.83 4.39
C PRO A 285 22.43 10.34 4.39
N SER A 286 23.41 9.44 4.40
CA SER A 286 23.16 7.99 4.44
C SER A 286 22.73 7.47 5.80
N ASN A 287 22.97 8.25 6.86
CA ASN A 287 22.50 7.95 8.20
C ASN A 287 21.23 8.74 8.54
N LEU A 288 20.33 8.11 9.32
CA LEU A 288 19.35 8.89 10.07
C LEU A 288 20.13 9.69 11.12
N PRO A 289 19.78 10.96 11.38
CA PRO A 289 20.43 11.72 12.43
C PRO A 289 20.33 10.92 13.73
N GLN A 290 21.47 10.70 14.39
CA GLN A 290 21.49 10.12 15.73
C GLN A 290 20.53 10.92 16.61
N MET A 291 19.88 10.25 17.58
CA MET A 291 18.87 10.79 18.50
C MET A 291 19.35 11.96 19.41
N TYR A 292 20.30 12.78 18.98
CA TYR A 292 20.50 14.12 19.52
C TYR A 292 19.35 14.99 19.05
N ARG A 293 18.28 15.09 19.85
CA ARG A 293 17.36 16.22 20.09
C ARG A 293 17.13 17.33 19.05
N ILE A 294 17.48 17.16 17.78
CA ILE A 294 17.19 18.08 16.70
C ILE A 294 15.87 17.59 16.12
N ARG A 295 14.83 18.40 16.25
CA ARG A 295 13.62 18.21 15.46
C ARG A 295 13.98 18.57 14.02
N GLU A 296 14.22 17.54 13.23
CA GLU A 296 14.59 17.67 11.84
C GLU A 296 13.60 16.87 11.00
N TYR A 297 13.01 17.52 10.02
CA TYR A 297 12.30 16.87 8.94
C TYR A 297 13.33 16.35 7.93
N LYS A 298 13.17 15.09 7.54
CA LYS A 298 13.85 14.52 6.39
C LYS A 298 12.86 13.74 5.56
N CYS A 299 12.86 13.97 4.25
CA CYS A 299 12.15 13.13 3.30
C CYS A 299 12.84 11.76 3.22
N LEU A 300 12.19 10.72 3.73
CA LEU A 300 12.71 9.34 3.69
C LEU A 300 12.44 8.65 2.36
N THR A 301 11.23 8.84 1.84
CA THR A 301 10.78 8.26 0.59
C THR A 301 9.57 9.04 0.09
N SER A 302 9.36 9.05 -1.22
CA SER A 302 8.13 9.56 -1.80
C SER A 302 7.59 8.62 -2.88
N LYS A 303 6.29 8.73 -3.15
CA LYS A 303 5.66 8.04 -4.27
C LYS A 303 4.67 8.95 -4.95
N THR A 304 4.84 9.11 -6.25
CA THR A 304 4.00 9.97 -7.08
C THR A 304 3.31 9.17 -8.18
N ARG A 305 2.17 9.69 -8.63
CA ARG A 305 1.42 9.16 -9.76
C ARG A 305 0.89 10.32 -10.60
N VAL A 306 1.09 10.25 -11.90
CA VAL A 306 0.47 11.19 -12.84
C VAL A 306 -1.03 10.92 -12.89
N ALA A 307 -1.82 11.98 -13.01
CA ALA A 307 -3.27 11.87 -13.15
C ALA A 307 -3.64 10.95 -14.34
N PRO A 308 -4.62 10.06 -14.18
CA PRO A 308 -5.04 9.17 -15.26
C PRO A 308 -5.68 9.95 -16.42
N LEU A 309 -5.54 9.43 -17.64
CA LEU A 309 -6.15 10.02 -18.84
C LEU A 309 -7.68 10.07 -18.75
N LYS A 310 -8.30 9.06 -18.13
CA LYS A 310 -9.73 9.09 -17.83
C LYS A 310 -9.96 10.09 -16.69
N THR A 311 -10.65 11.18 -17.01
CA THR A 311 -10.94 12.26 -16.07
C THR A 311 -11.61 11.73 -14.80
N GLN A 312 -11.03 12.10 -13.66
CA GLN A 312 -11.61 11.88 -12.33
C GLN A 312 -11.76 13.24 -11.66
N SER A 313 -12.70 13.34 -10.72
CA SER A 313 -12.82 14.55 -9.91
C SER A 313 -11.59 14.72 -9.02
N LEU A 314 -11.20 15.96 -8.76
CA LEU A 314 -10.08 16.29 -7.89
C LEU A 314 -10.15 15.57 -6.52
N PRO A 315 -11.31 15.52 -5.83
CA PRO A 315 -11.43 14.78 -4.57
C PRO A 315 -11.12 13.28 -4.69
N ARG A 316 -11.47 12.64 -5.82
CA ARG A 316 -11.15 11.22 -6.07
C ARG A 316 -9.64 11.03 -6.27
N LEU A 317 -8.96 11.98 -6.90
CA LEU A 317 -7.50 11.96 -7.07
C LEU A 317 -6.79 12.15 -5.74
N GLU A 318 -7.25 13.09 -4.91
CA GLU A 318 -6.73 13.33 -3.55
C GLU A 318 -6.93 12.09 -2.66
N LEU A 319 -8.09 11.42 -2.72
CA LEU A 319 -8.31 10.14 -2.04
C LEU A 319 -7.39 9.03 -2.56
N CYS A 320 -7.06 9.02 -3.85
CA CYS A 320 -6.07 8.08 -4.39
C CYS A 320 -4.65 8.38 -3.88
N ALA A 321 -4.29 9.65 -3.70
CA ALA A 321 -3.02 10.05 -3.08
C ALA A 321 -2.97 9.60 -1.61
N ALA A 322 -4.06 9.75 -0.84
CA ALA A 322 -4.16 9.23 0.52
C ALA A 322 -4.04 7.70 0.59
N LEU A 323 -4.61 6.98 -0.38
CA LEU A 323 -4.42 5.52 -0.50
C LEU A 323 -2.96 5.17 -0.80
N LEU A 324 -2.32 5.91 -1.71
CA LEU A 324 -0.90 5.71 -2.03
C LEU A 324 -0.03 5.91 -0.80
N LEU A 325 -0.25 6.99 -0.05
CA LEU A 325 0.43 7.26 1.22
C LEU A 325 0.21 6.13 2.22
N SER A 326 -1.02 5.60 2.37
CA SER A 326 -1.30 4.51 3.31
C SER A 326 -0.48 3.24 3.03
N ASN A 327 -0.26 2.91 1.75
CA ASN A 327 0.53 1.76 1.36
C ASN A 327 2.03 1.99 1.62
N VAL A 328 2.53 3.19 1.31
CA VAL A 328 3.93 3.56 1.61
C VAL A 328 4.16 3.55 3.12
N LEU A 329 3.26 4.16 3.87
CA LEU A 329 3.35 4.26 5.32
C LEU A 329 3.32 2.88 5.99
N GLN A 330 2.52 1.93 5.49
CA GLN A 330 2.52 0.56 6.01
C GLN A 330 3.90 -0.10 5.90
N VAL A 331 4.60 0.08 4.77
CA VAL A 331 5.94 -0.46 4.56
C VAL A 331 6.93 0.26 5.47
N VAL A 332 6.90 1.60 5.50
CA VAL A 332 7.79 2.39 6.35
C VAL A 332 7.61 2.00 7.82
N LEU A 333 6.40 1.99 8.37
CA LEU A 333 6.15 1.65 9.77
C LEU A 333 6.59 0.22 10.13
N ARG A 334 6.59 -0.72 9.18
CA ARG A 334 7.02 -2.10 9.40
C ARG A 334 8.54 -2.25 9.39
N GLU A 335 9.21 -1.57 8.47
CA GLU A 335 10.66 -1.69 8.24
C GLU A 335 11.48 -0.63 9.00
N PHE A 336 10.83 0.41 9.55
CA PHE A 336 11.56 1.50 10.19
C PHE A 336 12.29 1.01 11.44
N PRO A 337 13.61 1.25 11.55
CA PRO A 337 14.44 0.65 12.58
C PRO A 337 14.22 1.20 14.00
N LEU A 338 13.46 2.28 14.13
CA LEU A 338 13.21 2.97 15.40
C LEU A 338 11.74 2.83 15.81
N SER A 339 11.50 2.75 17.12
CA SER A 339 10.14 2.80 17.65
C SER A 339 9.49 4.15 17.36
N ILE A 340 8.42 4.14 16.58
CA ILE A 340 7.67 5.35 16.24
C ILE A 340 6.62 5.57 17.32
N HIS A 341 6.79 6.60 18.15
CA HIS A 341 5.84 6.93 19.22
C HIS A 341 4.51 7.46 18.68
N ARG A 342 4.56 8.26 17.61
CA ARG A 342 3.40 8.95 17.04
C ARG A 342 3.50 9.01 15.52
N THR A 343 2.38 8.79 14.84
CA THR A 343 2.31 8.86 13.38
C THR A 343 1.16 9.76 12.96
N ILE A 344 1.46 10.75 12.10
CA ILE A 344 0.50 11.74 11.62
C ILE A 344 0.56 11.77 10.09
N ALA A 345 -0.59 11.62 9.45
CA ALA A 345 -0.77 11.76 8.02
C ALA A 345 -1.46 13.10 7.72
N TRP A 346 -0.80 13.90 6.88
CA TRP A 346 -1.26 15.24 6.50
C TRP A 346 -1.87 15.22 5.09
N THR A 347 -2.92 16.01 4.89
CA THR A 347 -3.47 16.31 3.56
C THR A 347 -4.12 17.68 3.55
N ASP A 348 -4.04 18.35 2.41
CA ASP A 348 -4.73 19.60 2.09
C ASP A 348 -6.18 19.41 1.62
N SER A 349 -6.60 18.15 1.41
CA SER A 349 -7.96 17.81 1.03
C SER A 349 -8.84 17.60 2.26
N THR A 350 -9.55 18.65 2.66
CA THR A 350 -10.59 18.57 3.68
C THR A 350 -11.70 17.57 3.32
N ILE A 351 -12.01 17.41 2.02
CA ILE A 351 -12.97 16.40 1.53
C ILE A 351 -12.45 15.00 1.79
N THR A 352 -11.18 14.71 1.45
CA THR A 352 -10.57 13.40 1.69
C THR A 352 -10.57 13.07 3.18
N LEU A 353 -10.22 14.04 4.03
CA LEU A 353 -10.28 13.84 5.47
C LEU A 353 -11.69 13.56 5.98
N ALA A 354 -12.70 14.28 5.48
CA ALA A 354 -14.09 14.08 5.86
C ALA A 354 -14.60 12.69 5.42
N TRP A 355 -14.22 12.21 4.23
CA TRP A 355 -14.49 10.83 3.81
C TRP A 355 -13.78 9.80 4.69
N LEU A 356 -12.55 10.06 5.12
CA LEU A 356 -11.79 9.16 5.99
C LEU A 356 -12.32 9.09 7.44
N LYS A 357 -13.02 10.13 7.91
CA LYS A 357 -13.65 10.16 9.24
C LYS A 357 -15.05 9.54 9.30
N THR A 358 -15.59 9.12 8.16
CA THR A 358 -16.94 8.56 8.05
C THR A 358 -16.89 7.09 7.68
N GLU A 359 -17.98 6.37 7.95
CA GLU A 359 -18.05 4.94 7.70
C GLU A 359 -18.11 4.64 6.19
N PRO A 360 -17.29 3.70 5.68
CA PRO A 360 -17.19 3.42 4.25
C PRO A 360 -18.52 3.14 3.54
N TYR A 361 -19.47 2.48 4.22
CA TYR A 361 -20.74 2.05 3.62
C TYR A 361 -21.64 3.22 3.18
N ARG A 362 -21.37 4.44 3.67
CA ARG A 362 -22.12 5.66 3.31
C ARG A 362 -21.77 6.17 1.91
N TRP A 363 -20.67 5.68 1.33
CA TRP A 363 -20.12 6.19 0.08
C TRP A 363 -20.34 5.23 -1.10
N GLN A 364 -20.34 5.77 -2.31
CA GLN A 364 -20.34 4.98 -3.54
C GLN A 364 -19.11 4.05 -3.59
N PRO A 365 -19.18 2.92 -4.32
CA PRO A 365 -18.15 1.88 -4.28
C PRO A 365 -16.70 2.37 -4.45
N PHE A 366 -16.46 3.38 -5.30
CA PHE A 366 -15.12 3.93 -5.53
C PHE A 366 -14.49 4.51 -4.25
N VAL A 367 -15.25 5.35 -3.55
CA VAL A 367 -14.82 6.02 -2.31
C VAL A 367 -14.85 5.02 -1.16
N ALA A 368 -15.93 4.25 -1.02
CA ALA A 368 -16.10 3.26 0.04
C ALA A 368 -14.94 2.26 0.11
N ASN A 369 -14.56 1.67 -1.03
CA ASN A 369 -13.49 0.67 -1.07
C ASN A 369 -12.13 1.27 -0.67
N ARG A 370 -11.85 2.51 -1.07
CA ARG A 370 -10.59 3.19 -0.75
C ARG A 370 -10.53 3.65 0.69
N VAL A 371 -11.61 4.22 1.21
CA VAL A 371 -11.72 4.61 2.62
C VAL A 371 -11.55 3.39 3.52
N SER A 372 -12.25 2.29 3.22
CA SER A 372 -12.10 1.02 3.93
C SER A 372 -10.66 0.50 3.88
N LYS A 373 -10.02 0.54 2.70
CA LYS A 373 -8.62 0.10 2.57
C LYS A 373 -7.66 0.99 3.37
N ILE A 374 -7.81 2.32 3.34
CA ILE A 374 -6.97 3.24 4.11
C ILE A 374 -7.14 3.02 5.62
N GLN A 375 -8.38 2.93 6.09
CA GLN A 375 -8.69 2.72 7.51
C GLN A 375 -8.16 1.38 8.04
N THR A 376 -8.19 0.32 7.20
CA THR A 376 -7.68 -1.01 7.57
C THR A 376 -6.16 -1.11 7.48
N THR A 377 -5.52 -0.46 6.52
CA THR A 377 -4.06 -0.48 6.34
C THR A 377 -3.34 0.32 7.44
N ILE A 378 -3.89 1.46 7.87
CA ILE A 378 -3.30 2.35 8.87
C ILE A 378 -4.35 2.80 9.92
N PRO A 379 -4.75 1.92 10.85
CA PRO A 379 -5.80 2.23 11.82
C PRO A 379 -5.36 3.27 12.86
N SER A 380 -4.12 3.18 13.35
CA SER A 380 -3.60 4.00 14.47
C SER A 380 -2.94 5.32 14.05
N VAL A 381 -3.20 5.80 12.83
CA VAL A 381 -2.60 7.02 12.28
C VAL A 381 -3.52 8.22 12.47
N GLU A 382 -3.00 9.26 13.11
CA GLU A 382 -3.67 10.55 13.23
C GLU A 382 -3.75 11.21 11.85
N ARG A 383 -4.90 11.80 11.52
CA ARG A 383 -5.13 12.43 10.22
C ARG A 383 -5.40 13.92 10.42
N CYS A 384 -4.52 14.75 9.87
CA CYS A 384 -4.54 16.19 10.06
C CYS A 384 -4.65 16.92 8.71
N HIS A 385 -5.21 18.12 8.77
CA HIS A 385 -5.25 19.02 7.62
C HIS A 385 -3.97 19.86 7.59
N VAL A 386 -3.46 20.17 6.40
CA VAL A 386 -2.40 21.18 6.17
C VAL A 386 -2.85 22.09 5.04
N SER A 387 -2.51 23.38 5.03
CA SER A 387 -2.84 24.20 3.86
C SER A 387 -2.05 23.74 2.63
N GLY A 388 -2.61 23.87 1.42
CA GLY A 388 -1.91 23.47 0.19
C GLY A 388 -0.58 24.22 -0.03
N ILE A 389 -0.48 25.46 0.46
CA ILE A 389 0.75 26.27 0.40
C ILE A 389 1.83 25.70 1.33
N GLU A 390 1.43 25.10 2.44
CA GLU A 390 2.30 24.50 3.44
C GLU A 390 2.45 22.98 3.26
N ASN A 391 1.99 22.44 2.12
CA ASN A 391 2.06 21.02 1.81
C ASN A 391 3.32 20.71 0.97
N PRO A 392 4.40 20.16 1.56
CA PRO A 392 5.61 19.85 0.81
C PRO A 392 5.38 18.80 -0.30
N ALA A 393 4.33 17.98 -0.18
CA ALA A 393 4.00 16.99 -1.20
C ALA A 393 3.50 17.61 -2.51
N ASP A 394 3.06 18.87 -2.52
CA ASP A 394 2.59 19.54 -3.75
C ASP A 394 3.74 19.76 -4.77
N LEU A 395 4.99 19.88 -4.30
CA LEU A 395 6.17 19.89 -5.18
C LEU A 395 6.27 18.62 -6.04
N GLY A 396 5.78 17.49 -5.51
CA GLY A 396 5.75 16.20 -6.19
C GLY A 396 4.53 15.98 -7.10
N THR A 397 3.60 16.93 -7.23
CA THR A 397 2.37 16.76 -8.05
C THR A 397 2.47 17.46 -9.41
N ARG A 398 3.17 18.59 -9.49
CA ARG A 398 3.19 19.46 -10.68
C ARG A 398 4.38 19.25 -11.62
N GLY A 399 5.43 18.59 -11.12
CA GLY A 399 6.69 18.45 -11.83
C GLY A 399 7.59 19.69 -11.66
N LEU A 400 8.88 19.48 -11.42
CA LEU A 400 9.88 20.56 -11.29
C LEU A 400 11.06 20.32 -12.24
N LEU A 401 11.67 21.41 -12.71
CA LEU A 401 12.97 21.36 -13.37
C LEU A 401 14.06 20.94 -12.35
N PRO A 402 15.17 20.33 -12.79
CA PRO A 402 16.27 19.95 -11.92
C PRO A 402 16.86 21.13 -11.13
N SER A 403 17.03 22.28 -11.78
CA SER A 403 17.50 23.52 -11.12
C SER A 403 16.58 23.95 -9.98
N GLN A 404 15.25 23.84 -10.18
CA GLN A 404 14.25 24.16 -9.18
C GLN A 404 14.28 23.17 -8.02
N LEU A 405 14.39 21.86 -8.29
CA LEU A 405 14.48 20.85 -7.24
C LEU A 405 15.72 21.06 -6.36
N VAL A 406 16.87 21.32 -6.97
CA VAL A 406 18.13 21.58 -6.24
C VAL A 406 18.06 22.87 -5.43
N ALA A 407 17.37 23.91 -5.93
CA ALA A 407 17.16 25.15 -5.21
C ALA A 407 16.11 25.02 -4.07
N HIS A 408 15.13 24.13 -4.22
CA HIS A 408 14.06 23.92 -3.23
C HIS A 408 14.48 22.94 -2.14
N ASP A 409 15.16 23.47 -1.12
CA ASP A 409 15.58 22.72 0.07
C ASP A 409 14.39 22.08 0.84
N GLN A 410 13.19 22.64 0.67
CA GLN A 410 11.95 22.21 1.33
C GLN A 410 11.52 20.78 0.99
N TRP A 411 11.88 20.25 -0.17
CA TRP A 411 11.52 18.88 -0.54
C TRP A 411 12.24 17.86 0.35
N ILE A 412 13.51 18.10 0.65
CA ILE A 412 14.36 17.20 1.46
C ILE A 412 14.28 17.56 2.94
N HIS A 413 14.41 18.84 3.29
CA HIS A 413 14.51 19.33 4.68
C HIS A 413 13.21 19.92 5.23
N GLY A 414 12.15 19.95 4.42
CA GLY A 414 10.81 20.31 4.87
C GLY A 414 10.63 21.82 5.06
N LEU A 415 9.42 22.18 5.47
CA LEU A 415 9.10 23.55 5.88
C LEU A 415 9.51 23.79 7.33
N LEU A 416 9.81 25.05 7.66
CA LEU A 416 10.27 25.45 8.99
C LEU A 416 9.34 24.98 10.12
N TRP A 417 8.02 24.97 9.90
CA TRP A 417 7.04 24.57 10.91
C TRP A 417 7.10 23.06 11.25
N LEU A 418 7.58 22.21 10.34
CA LEU A 418 7.75 20.77 10.61
C LEU A 418 8.87 20.50 11.63
N ASN A 419 9.80 21.45 11.77
CA ASN A 419 10.88 21.40 12.76
C ASN A 419 10.48 22.03 14.11
N GLN A 420 9.32 22.68 14.19
CA GLN A 420 8.84 23.30 15.43
C GLN A 420 8.11 22.29 16.32
N PRO A 421 8.06 22.51 17.66
CA PRO A 421 7.13 21.78 18.49
C PRO A 421 5.73 21.89 17.92
N MET A 422 5.04 20.77 17.75
CA MET A 422 3.58 20.76 17.78
C MET A 422 3.14 21.14 19.18
N ASN A 423 3.29 22.43 19.54
CA ASN A 423 2.37 23.05 20.48
C ASN A 423 0.98 22.82 19.88
N GLU A 424 -0.01 22.58 20.73
CA GLU A 424 -1.42 22.34 20.36
C GLU A 424 -1.93 23.45 19.43
N THR A 425 -1.55 23.39 18.17
CA THR A 425 -1.86 24.36 17.14
C THR A 425 -3.21 23.91 16.64
N SER A 426 -4.21 24.59 17.18
CA SER A 426 -5.63 24.50 16.88
C SER A 426 -5.96 24.65 15.38
N SER A 427 -4.99 24.98 14.53
CA SER A 427 -5.11 25.16 13.07
C SER A 427 -5.13 23.87 12.23
N TYR A 428 -4.87 22.70 12.83
CA TYR A 428 -4.71 21.43 12.07
C TYR A 428 -5.79 20.38 12.36
N LYS A 429 -6.75 20.71 13.24
CA LYS A 429 -7.94 19.90 13.49
C LYS A 429 -9.05 20.35 12.54
N ILE A 430 -9.68 19.40 11.87
CA ILE A 430 -10.88 19.67 11.06
C ILE A 430 -11.94 20.27 11.99
N PRO A 431 -12.62 21.37 11.60
CA PRO A 431 -13.75 21.90 12.35
C PRO A 431 -14.73 20.77 12.71
N GLU A 432 -15.25 20.75 13.93
CA GLU A 432 -16.22 19.74 14.39
C GLU A 432 -17.47 19.69 13.49
N THR A 433 -17.78 20.81 12.84
CA THR A 433 -18.87 20.99 11.88
C THR A 433 -18.32 21.23 10.46
N PHE A 434 -17.71 20.21 9.84
CA PHE A 434 -17.36 20.29 8.42
C PHE A 434 -18.58 19.97 7.55
N SER A 435 -19.10 20.97 6.83
CA SER A 435 -20.09 20.75 5.78
C SER A 435 -19.41 20.21 4.52
N PHE A 436 -19.92 19.11 3.98
CA PHE A 436 -19.42 18.58 2.72
C PHE A 436 -19.80 19.54 1.59
N PRO A 437 -18.85 19.99 0.74
CA PRO A 437 -19.21 20.69 -0.49
C PRO A 437 -20.03 19.75 -1.39
N ASP A 438 -20.92 20.32 -2.22
CA ASP A 438 -21.88 19.54 -3.04
C ASP A 438 -21.22 18.44 -3.88
N ASN A 439 -20.01 18.71 -4.38
CA ASN A 439 -19.24 17.74 -5.16
C ASN A 439 -18.81 16.50 -4.35
N ALA A 440 -18.59 16.64 -3.04
CA ALA A 440 -18.30 15.51 -2.14
C ALA A 440 -19.57 14.72 -1.79
N LEU A 441 -20.72 15.39 -1.70
CA LEU A 441 -22.01 14.78 -1.45
C LEU A 441 -22.52 13.93 -2.63
N LYS A 442 -22.07 14.21 -3.87
CA LYS A 442 -22.37 13.37 -5.04
C LYS A 442 -21.92 11.90 -4.87
N GLU A 443 -20.92 11.65 -4.03
CA GLU A 443 -20.44 10.30 -3.72
C GLU A 443 -21.20 9.63 -2.58
N LYS A 444 -22.14 10.31 -1.93
CA LYS A 444 -22.97 9.72 -0.89
C LYS A 444 -23.93 8.72 -1.54
N ARG A 445 -24.03 7.51 -0.96
CA ARG A 445 -25.07 6.57 -1.36
C ARG A 445 -26.42 7.15 -0.97
N SER A 446 -27.32 7.25 -1.94
CA SER A 446 -28.73 7.55 -1.67
C SER A 446 -29.29 6.44 -0.80
N VAL A 447 -29.81 6.79 0.37
CA VAL A 447 -30.61 5.87 1.16
C VAL A 447 -31.91 5.69 0.40
N VAL A 448 -32.06 4.57 -0.31
CA VAL A 448 -33.33 4.20 -0.95
C VAL A 448 -34.26 3.78 0.18
N THR A 449 -35.02 4.74 0.71
CA THR A 449 -36.11 4.44 1.64
C THR A 449 -37.19 3.73 0.85
N CYS A 450 -37.29 2.41 1.00
CA CYS A 450 -38.38 1.64 0.42
C CYS A 450 -39.65 1.95 1.21
N VAL A 451 -40.49 2.86 0.72
CA VAL A 451 -41.81 3.10 1.29
C VAL A 451 -42.71 1.97 0.82
N ALA A 452 -42.93 0.98 1.67
CA ALA A 452 -43.93 -0.04 1.45
C ALA A 452 -45.31 0.62 1.53
N LYS A 453 -45.87 1.04 0.39
CA LYS A 453 -47.28 1.44 0.32
C LYS A 453 -48.10 0.16 0.45
N ILE A 454 -48.92 0.06 1.49
CA ILE A 454 -49.93 -1.00 1.59
C ILE A 454 -50.96 -0.70 0.50
N VAL A 455 -50.84 -1.39 -0.64
CA VAL A 455 -51.87 -1.38 -1.67
C VAL A 455 -52.98 -2.31 -1.20
N PRO A 456 -54.25 -1.87 -1.13
CA PRO A 456 -55.37 -2.75 -0.85
C PRO A 456 -55.34 -3.93 -1.84
N LEU A 457 -55.40 -5.15 -1.32
CA LEU A 457 -55.27 -6.38 -2.11
C LEU A 457 -56.19 -6.48 -3.35
N PRO A 458 -57.40 -5.86 -3.38
CA PRO A 458 -58.22 -5.79 -4.59
C PRO A 458 -57.56 -5.05 -5.76
N GLU A 459 -56.89 -3.91 -5.51
CA GLU A 459 -56.19 -3.15 -6.57
C GLU A 459 -55.05 -3.96 -7.20
N PHE A 460 -54.44 -4.86 -6.44
CA PHE A 460 -53.40 -5.77 -6.95
C PHE A 460 -53.96 -6.81 -7.94
N ILE A 461 -55.20 -7.26 -7.74
CA ILE A 461 -55.87 -8.22 -8.61
C ILE A 461 -56.16 -7.58 -9.98
N ASP A 462 -56.62 -6.33 -10.00
CA ASP A 462 -56.98 -5.59 -11.22
C ASP A 462 -55.78 -5.25 -12.11
N LEU A 463 -54.56 -5.25 -11.56
CA LEU A 463 -53.32 -5.01 -12.33
C LEU A 463 -52.89 -6.21 -13.18
N ILE A 464 -53.52 -7.39 -13.04
CA ILE A 464 -53.12 -8.61 -13.72
C ILE A 464 -54.24 -9.14 -14.61
N SER A 465 -54.11 -8.93 -15.92
CA SER A 465 -55.10 -9.30 -16.94
C SER A 465 -55.25 -10.81 -17.23
N SER A 466 -54.48 -11.68 -16.56
CA SER A 466 -54.52 -13.13 -16.77
C SER A 466 -54.70 -13.86 -15.44
N PHE A 467 -55.79 -14.62 -15.33
CA PHE A 467 -56.10 -15.38 -14.12
C PHE A 467 -55.00 -16.40 -13.77
N THR A 468 -54.47 -17.11 -14.76
CA THR A 468 -53.34 -18.05 -14.56
C THR A 468 -52.07 -17.34 -14.09
N LYS A 469 -51.82 -16.12 -14.55
CA LYS A 469 -50.70 -15.29 -14.06
C LYS A 469 -50.96 -14.83 -12.63
N LEU A 470 -52.17 -14.36 -12.32
CA LEU A 470 -52.57 -13.91 -10.99
C LEU A 470 -52.41 -15.03 -9.96
N VAL A 471 -52.91 -16.22 -10.24
CA VAL A 471 -52.77 -17.41 -9.37
C VAL A 471 -51.30 -17.72 -9.09
N ARG A 472 -50.43 -17.69 -10.11
CA ARG A 472 -48.99 -17.95 -9.93
C ARG A 472 -48.32 -16.88 -9.08
N VAL A 473 -48.64 -15.60 -9.30
CA VAL A 473 -48.05 -14.50 -8.52
C VAL A 473 -48.54 -14.57 -7.06
N CYS A 474 -49.83 -14.78 -6.82
CA CYS A 474 -50.37 -14.99 -5.47
C CYS A 474 -49.72 -16.20 -4.77
N ALA A 475 -49.51 -17.32 -5.47
CA ALA A 475 -48.84 -18.49 -4.91
C ALA A 475 -47.39 -18.18 -4.48
N TRP A 476 -46.65 -17.39 -5.26
CA TRP A 476 -45.31 -16.94 -4.88
C TRP A 476 -45.32 -16.00 -3.68
N ILE A 477 -46.27 -15.08 -3.60
CA ILE A 477 -46.44 -14.18 -2.45
C ILE A 477 -46.75 -14.99 -1.17
N LEU A 478 -47.67 -15.94 -1.25
CA LEU A 478 -48.02 -16.81 -0.12
C LEU A 478 -46.84 -17.69 0.33
N ARG A 479 -46.07 -18.24 -0.62
CA ARG A 479 -44.83 -18.97 -0.31
C ARG A 479 -43.79 -18.08 0.35
N PHE A 480 -43.62 -16.84 -0.13
CA PHE A 480 -42.71 -15.87 0.48
C PHE A 480 -43.10 -15.57 1.93
N ILE A 481 -44.40 -15.33 2.19
CA ILE A 481 -44.92 -15.10 3.54
C ILE A 481 -44.66 -16.33 4.43
N LYS A 482 -44.95 -17.55 3.94
CA LYS A 482 -44.70 -18.79 4.67
C LYS A 482 -43.22 -18.97 5.01
N ASN A 483 -42.33 -18.78 4.05
CA ASN A 483 -40.88 -18.92 4.23
C ASN A 483 -40.30 -17.84 5.16
N SER A 484 -40.92 -16.66 5.20
CA SER A 484 -40.53 -15.57 6.11
C SER A 484 -40.98 -15.82 7.54
N ARG A 485 -42.18 -16.40 7.74
CA ARG A 485 -42.74 -16.72 9.06
C ARG A 485 -42.20 -18.02 9.66
N SER A 486 -41.71 -18.94 8.84
CA SER A 486 -41.18 -20.24 9.28
C SER A 486 -39.82 -20.53 8.63
N PRO A 487 -38.73 -19.84 9.07
CA PRO A 487 -37.42 -19.95 8.44
C PRO A 487 -36.79 -21.35 8.52
N VAL A 488 -37.27 -22.21 9.42
CA VAL A 488 -36.79 -23.59 9.63
C VAL A 488 -37.38 -24.58 8.61
N SER A 489 -38.52 -24.28 7.99
CA SER A 489 -39.22 -25.18 7.05
C SER A 489 -39.50 -24.49 5.71
N ARG A 490 -38.46 -23.97 5.08
CA ARG A 490 -38.57 -23.25 3.80
C ARG A 490 -38.87 -24.19 2.64
N THR A 491 -39.79 -23.75 1.78
CA THR A 491 -40.14 -24.47 0.53
C THR A 491 -39.37 -23.86 -0.63
N PHE A 492 -38.73 -24.70 -1.46
CA PHE A 492 -37.90 -24.31 -2.61
C PHE A 492 -38.39 -25.01 -3.90
N GLY A 493 -37.92 -24.55 -5.06
CA GLY A 493 -38.23 -25.14 -6.37
C GLY A 493 -39.52 -24.62 -7.02
N TYR A 494 -40.10 -25.37 -7.96
CA TYR A 494 -41.32 -24.98 -8.67
C TYR A 494 -42.56 -24.92 -7.75
N LEU A 495 -43.59 -24.18 -8.14
CA LEU A 495 -44.87 -24.12 -7.41
C LEU A 495 -45.56 -25.49 -7.47
N LYS A 496 -46.00 -25.99 -6.32
CA LYS A 496 -46.77 -27.24 -6.21
C LYS A 496 -48.24 -26.97 -6.53
N SER A 497 -48.95 -28.00 -6.97
CA SER A 497 -50.40 -27.93 -7.23
C SER A 497 -51.19 -27.44 -6.01
N SER A 498 -50.82 -27.88 -4.81
CA SER A 498 -51.43 -27.42 -3.55
C SER A 498 -51.27 -25.90 -3.34
N GLU A 499 -50.13 -25.32 -3.72
CA GLU A 499 -49.89 -23.87 -3.56
C GLU A 499 -50.68 -23.05 -4.57
N LEU A 500 -50.87 -23.58 -5.79
CA LEU A 500 -51.74 -22.98 -6.78
C LEU A 500 -53.21 -23.03 -6.32
N HIS A 501 -53.64 -24.15 -5.73
CA HIS A 501 -54.99 -24.28 -5.18
C HIS A 501 -55.23 -23.29 -4.03
N THR A 502 -54.32 -23.24 -3.05
CA THR A 502 -54.40 -22.26 -1.96
C THR A 502 -54.43 -20.82 -2.47
N ALA A 503 -53.66 -20.51 -3.54
CA ALA A 503 -53.69 -19.19 -4.14
C ALA A 503 -55.05 -18.88 -4.78
N VAL A 504 -55.68 -19.82 -5.49
CA VAL A 504 -57.03 -19.67 -6.05
C VAL A 504 -58.05 -19.38 -4.94
N VAL A 505 -58.07 -20.21 -3.89
CA VAL A 505 -59.01 -20.04 -2.76
C VAL A 505 -58.80 -18.70 -2.07
N THR A 506 -57.55 -18.29 -1.89
CA THR A 506 -57.22 -16.98 -1.30
C THR A 506 -57.74 -15.83 -2.17
N ILE A 507 -57.52 -15.87 -3.49
CA ILE A 507 -58.03 -14.85 -4.43
C ILE A 507 -59.55 -14.76 -4.36
N VAL A 508 -60.25 -15.90 -4.41
CA VAL A 508 -61.71 -15.96 -4.35
C VAL A 508 -62.21 -15.35 -3.05
N ARG A 509 -61.63 -15.74 -1.91
CA ARG A 509 -62.02 -15.20 -0.61
C ARG A 509 -61.84 -13.68 -0.52
N LEU A 510 -60.77 -13.15 -1.09
CA LEU A 510 -60.49 -11.72 -1.10
C LEU A 510 -61.50 -10.93 -1.94
N ILE A 511 -61.87 -11.45 -3.11
CA ILE A 511 -62.89 -10.85 -3.97
C ILE A 511 -64.26 -10.92 -3.27
N GLN A 512 -64.60 -12.06 -2.66
CA GLN A 512 -65.84 -12.20 -1.91
C GLN A 512 -65.93 -11.22 -0.74
N GLN A 513 -64.83 -10.99 -0.02
CA GLN A 513 -64.77 -10.00 1.06
C GLN A 513 -64.90 -8.56 0.56
N ALA A 514 -64.37 -8.25 -0.63
CA ALA A 514 -64.43 -6.92 -1.21
C ALA A 514 -65.81 -6.59 -1.79
N GLU A 515 -66.38 -7.51 -2.57
CA GLU A 515 -67.62 -7.29 -3.32
C GLU A 515 -68.88 -7.59 -2.50
N PHE A 516 -68.80 -8.52 -1.53
CA PHE A 516 -69.93 -8.97 -0.71
C PHE A 516 -69.62 -8.94 0.80
N PRO A 517 -69.21 -7.78 1.36
CA PRO A 517 -68.69 -7.71 2.73
C PRO A 517 -69.73 -8.08 3.80
N ASN A 518 -71.00 -7.71 3.59
CA ASN A 518 -72.07 -7.96 4.55
C ASN A 518 -72.48 -9.43 4.56
N GLU A 519 -72.62 -10.02 3.38
CA GLU A 519 -72.95 -11.43 3.16
C GLU A 519 -71.82 -12.34 3.62
N PHE A 520 -70.58 -12.00 3.28
CA PHE A 520 -69.40 -12.73 3.74
C PHE A 520 -69.30 -12.73 5.27
N LYS A 521 -69.50 -11.57 5.90
CA LYS A 521 -69.47 -11.46 7.37
C LYS A 521 -70.60 -12.27 8.03
N CYS A 522 -71.80 -12.24 7.45
CA CYS A 522 -72.96 -12.99 7.94
C CYS A 522 -72.73 -14.51 7.86
N LEU A 523 -72.28 -15.01 6.71
CA LEU A 523 -71.99 -16.42 6.46
C LEU A 523 -70.77 -16.93 7.24
N PHE A 524 -69.73 -16.11 7.38
CA PHE A 524 -68.54 -16.45 8.16
C PHE A 524 -68.85 -16.56 9.66
N GLN A 525 -69.84 -15.81 10.16
CA GLN A 525 -70.35 -15.92 11.53
C GLN A 525 -71.35 -17.07 11.73
N GLY A 526 -71.64 -17.86 10.68
CA GLY A 526 -72.58 -18.98 10.73
C GLY A 526 -74.06 -18.56 10.73
N ASN A 527 -74.36 -17.30 10.44
CA ASN A 527 -75.72 -16.79 10.41
C ASN A 527 -76.34 -16.96 9.00
N PRO A 528 -77.65 -17.27 8.91
CA PRO A 528 -78.35 -17.29 7.63
C PRO A 528 -78.45 -15.87 7.06
N LEU A 529 -78.41 -15.74 5.72
CA LEU A 529 -78.59 -14.46 5.05
C LEU A 529 -79.99 -13.86 5.34
N PRO A 530 -80.13 -12.52 5.37
CA PRO A 530 -81.43 -11.86 5.53
C PRO A 530 -82.46 -12.30 4.49
N LYS A 531 -83.75 -12.36 4.87
CA LYS A 531 -84.85 -12.86 4.02
C LYS A 531 -85.05 -12.03 2.74
N ASP A 532 -84.58 -10.80 2.72
CA ASP A 532 -84.62 -9.83 1.63
C ASP A 532 -83.32 -9.81 0.79
N ASN A 533 -82.32 -10.62 1.13
CA ASN A 533 -81.05 -10.65 0.42
C ASN A 533 -81.19 -11.32 -0.97
N LYS A 534 -80.70 -10.65 -2.02
CA LYS A 534 -80.80 -11.12 -3.41
C LYS A 534 -80.05 -12.43 -3.69
N LEU A 535 -79.09 -12.80 -2.83
CA LEU A 535 -78.30 -14.03 -2.94
C LEU A 535 -78.88 -15.20 -2.13
N LEU A 536 -79.96 -14.98 -1.37
CA LEU A 536 -80.66 -16.02 -0.60
C LEU A 536 -81.07 -17.26 -1.42
N PRO A 537 -81.52 -17.14 -2.69
CA PRO A 537 -81.87 -18.30 -3.52
C PRO A 537 -80.70 -19.24 -3.82
N LEU A 538 -79.46 -18.79 -3.66
CA LEU A 538 -78.25 -19.57 -3.97
C LEU A 538 -77.81 -20.50 -2.84
N ASN A 539 -78.54 -20.55 -1.71
CA ASN A 539 -78.25 -21.39 -0.54
C ASN A 539 -76.75 -21.35 -0.16
N LEU A 540 -76.22 -20.14 -0.01
CA LEU A 540 -74.80 -19.92 0.28
C LEU A 540 -74.45 -20.40 1.68
N PHE A 541 -73.33 -21.10 1.81
CA PHE A 541 -72.73 -21.52 3.08
C PHE A 541 -71.22 -21.28 3.06
N CYS A 542 -70.61 -21.11 4.23
CA CYS A 542 -69.15 -21.03 4.34
C CYS A 542 -68.57 -22.45 4.33
N ASP A 543 -67.69 -22.76 3.37
CA ASP A 543 -67.03 -24.07 3.30
C ASP A 543 -65.92 -24.23 4.36
N SER A 544 -65.38 -25.45 4.49
CA SER A 544 -64.28 -25.75 5.43
C SER A 544 -63.00 -24.98 5.14
N GLU A 545 -62.90 -24.36 3.96
CA GLU A 545 -61.81 -23.50 3.56
C GLU A 545 -62.20 -22.01 3.64
N GLY A 546 -63.26 -21.64 4.36
CA GLY A 546 -63.59 -20.26 4.68
C GLY A 546 -64.04 -19.39 3.50
N SER A 547 -64.55 -19.99 2.42
CA SER A 547 -65.12 -19.30 1.26
C SER A 547 -66.63 -19.52 1.17
N SER A 548 -67.37 -18.54 0.64
CA SER A 548 -68.83 -18.66 0.48
C SER A 548 -69.15 -19.46 -0.79
N SER A 549 -69.79 -20.62 -0.63
CA SER A 549 -70.12 -21.56 -1.70
C SER A 549 -71.62 -21.82 -1.76
N GLY A 550 -72.21 -21.89 -2.96
CA GLY A 550 -73.64 -22.20 -3.14
C GLY A 550 -73.89 -23.69 -3.40
N ARG A 551 -74.98 -24.24 -2.87
CA ARG A 551 -75.46 -25.55 -3.32
C ARG A 551 -76.27 -25.34 -4.60
N ARG A 552 -75.89 -25.99 -5.70
CA ARG A 552 -76.75 -26.10 -6.88
C ARG A 552 -77.99 -26.92 -6.58
#